data_AF-A0A3B4F6R2-F1
#
_entry.id   AF-A0A3B4F6R2-F1
#
_cell.length_a   1.000
_cell.length_b   1.000
_cell.length_c   1.000
_cell.angle_alpha   90.00
_cell.angle_beta   90.00
_cell.angle_gamma   90.00
#
_symmetry.space_group_name_H-M   'P 1'
#
loop_
_entity.id
_entity.type
_entity.pdbx_description
1 polymer ?
#
loop_
_entity_poly.entity_id
_entity_poly.type
_entity_poly.pdbx_seq_one_letter_code
_entity_poly.pdbx_strand_id
1 'polypeptide(L)'
;FRLHLHSDLLGLCEAGKYACAPLPPYLEAEQPDLEEASKRPLYDLCFHLLKLYSDRHYGLQQLLEPLAVTWERLDYRLSWHLWGVLQALHYTHLSAPRQGLLHASYAAQLESAGLWHMAVFILLHIPDQRERAVREMLALHCPLQETEDSVRRERFLTEQLLIPERWIHEAKATRAHRDGDRHQQALHLYRARYWNQCHRLLIQHLASDCIINDNHDYLLEFLEGLALPEHCATIQDWDTAGGVYLDYIRVIKTLQDIQQMENAGYELERLYTDVTSLCSRIELLPCRTAKDRLAQSGKRTTASLS
;
A
#
# COMPACT_ATOMS: atom_id res chain seq x y z
N PHE A 1 -0.13 -44.29 25.39
CA PHE A 1 0.92 -45.27 25.73
C PHE A 1 1.36 -46.22 24.61
N ARG A 2 0.71 -46.26 23.41
CA ARG A 2 1.10 -47.19 22.32
C ARG A 2 1.61 -46.56 21.02
N LEU A 3 1.93 -45.26 21.00
CA LEU A 3 2.49 -44.59 19.82
C LEU A 3 3.99 -44.25 19.94
N HIS A 4 4.55 -44.18 21.15
CA HIS A 4 6.00 -44.05 21.34
C HIS A 4 6.79 -45.20 20.71
N LEU A 5 6.20 -46.39 20.59
CA LEU A 5 6.84 -47.54 19.96
C LEU A 5 6.85 -47.47 18.42
N HIS A 6 6.03 -46.62 17.80
CA HIS A 6 5.98 -46.50 16.33
C HIS A 6 7.04 -45.57 15.74
N SER A 7 7.56 -44.61 16.52
CA SER A 7 8.69 -43.77 16.05
C SER A 7 10.02 -44.51 16.00
N ASP A 8 10.15 -45.61 16.74
CA ASP A 8 11.36 -46.42 16.85
C ASP A 8 11.40 -47.59 15.84
N LEU A 9 10.38 -47.69 14.97
CA LEU A 9 10.17 -48.79 14.03
C LEU A 9 10.94 -48.65 12.70
N LEU A 10 12.09 -47.97 12.71
CA LEU A 10 13.12 -48.13 11.66
C LEU A 10 14.09 -49.28 11.98
N GLY A 11 13.72 -50.18 12.90
CA GLY A 11 14.53 -51.30 13.37
C GLY A 11 14.55 -52.49 12.40
N LEU A 12 15.75 -52.94 12.06
CA LEU A 12 16.01 -54.27 11.48
C LEU A 12 15.66 -55.34 12.52
N CYS A 13 14.84 -56.32 12.13
CA CYS A 13 14.68 -57.57 12.88
C CYS A 13 15.39 -58.71 12.13
N GLU A 14 15.66 -59.83 12.81
CA GLU A 14 16.32 -61.03 12.25
C GLU A 14 15.61 -61.62 11.02
N ALA A 15 14.36 -61.22 10.74
CA ALA A 15 13.55 -61.62 9.59
C ALA A 15 13.48 -60.59 8.44
N GLY A 16 14.24 -59.49 8.49
CA GLY A 16 14.25 -58.42 7.47
C GLY A 16 13.72 -57.06 7.96
N LYS A 17 13.58 -56.10 7.03
CA LYS A 17 13.02 -54.77 7.31
C LYS A 17 11.52 -54.90 7.62
N TYR A 18 11.11 -54.60 8.85
CA TYR A 18 9.71 -54.70 9.28
C TYR A 18 8.84 -53.54 8.77
N ALA A 19 9.43 -52.38 8.49
CA ALA A 19 8.74 -51.22 7.92
C ALA A 19 9.66 -50.42 6.99
N CYS A 20 9.08 -49.82 5.95
CA CYS A 20 9.75 -48.86 5.09
C CYS A 20 9.85 -47.50 5.79
N ALA A 21 10.84 -46.68 5.41
CA ALA A 21 10.89 -45.30 5.87
C ALA A 21 9.65 -44.55 5.36
N PRO A 22 8.97 -43.75 6.19
CA PRO A 22 7.80 -42.99 5.76
C PRO A 22 8.30 -41.81 4.92
N LEU A 23 8.38 -42.01 3.61
CA LEU A 23 8.88 -41.04 2.65
C LEU A 23 7.72 -40.18 2.13
N PRO A 24 7.95 -38.91 1.80
CA PRO A 24 6.95 -38.09 1.13
C PRO A 24 6.36 -38.78 -0.12
N PRO A 25 5.07 -38.60 -0.43
CA PRO A 25 4.38 -39.34 -1.51
C PRO A 25 5.06 -39.27 -2.88
N TYR A 26 5.76 -38.18 -3.18
CA TYR A 26 6.48 -38.01 -4.44
C TYR A 26 7.80 -38.80 -4.51
N LEU A 27 8.41 -39.15 -3.37
CA LEU A 27 9.60 -40.01 -3.30
C LEU A 27 9.25 -41.50 -3.22
N GLU A 28 7.99 -41.84 -2.96
CA GLU A 28 7.50 -43.22 -3.03
C GLU A 28 7.28 -43.66 -4.49
N ALA A 29 6.95 -42.71 -5.39
CA ALA A 29 6.60 -42.97 -6.78
C ALA A 29 7.80 -43.03 -7.74
N GLU A 30 8.82 -42.19 -7.51
CA GLU A 30 10.08 -42.21 -8.23
C GLU A 30 11.17 -42.48 -7.20
N GLN A 31 12.02 -43.48 -7.39
CA GLN A 31 13.29 -43.59 -6.66
C GLN A 31 14.27 -42.66 -7.36
N PRO A 32 14.46 -41.40 -6.94
CA PRO A 32 15.42 -40.56 -7.62
C PRO A 32 16.78 -40.89 -7.01
N ASP A 33 17.82 -40.88 -7.84
CA ASP A 33 19.21 -40.89 -7.40
C ASP A 33 19.49 -39.56 -6.66
N LEU A 34 18.98 -39.43 -5.43
CA LEU A 34 19.20 -38.28 -4.56
C LEU A 34 20.56 -38.41 -3.88
N GLU A 35 21.63 -38.37 -4.66
CA GLU A 35 22.99 -38.27 -4.10
C GLU A 35 23.27 -36.89 -3.48
N GLU A 36 22.42 -35.88 -3.67
CA GLU A 36 22.71 -34.53 -3.15
C GLU A 36 21.46 -33.81 -2.60
N ALA A 37 20.88 -34.29 -1.50
CA ALA A 37 19.93 -33.48 -0.73
C ALA A 37 19.92 -33.81 0.76
N SER A 38 20.77 -33.09 1.52
CA SER A 38 20.75 -32.97 2.98
C SER A 38 21.14 -34.22 3.78
N LYS A 39 22.08 -34.07 4.73
CA LYS A 39 22.50 -35.12 5.69
C LYS A 39 21.39 -35.58 6.66
N ARG A 40 20.12 -35.26 6.42
CA ARG A 40 18.98 -35.54 7.30
C ARG A 40 17.89 -36.26 6.51
N PRO A 41 17.33 -37.37 7.03
CA PRO A 41 16.25 -38.08 6.38
C PRO A 41 15.01 -37.19 6.25
N LEU A 42 14.43 -37.13 5.06
CA LEU A 42 13.14 -36.51 4.79
C LEU A 42 12.04 -37.51 5.14
N TYR A 43 11.03 -37.05 5.87
CA TYR A 43 9.87 -37.86 6.21
C TYR A 43 8.58 -37.18 5.72
N ASP A 44 7.54 -37.99 5.54
CA ASP A 44 6.24 -37.50 5.12
C ASP A 44 5.54 -36.70 6.23
N LEU A 45 4.53 -35.94 5.81
CA LEU A 45 3.71 -35.14 6.73
C LEU A 45 3.01 -35.99 7.80
N CYS A 46 2.52 -37.18 7.43
CA CYS A 46 1.79 -38.05 8.35
C CYS A 46 2.66 -38.54 9.49
N PHE A 47 3.91 -38.93 9.22
CA PHE A 47 4.88 -39.29 10.23
C PHE A 47 5.14 -38.12 11.19
N HIS A 48 5.36 -36.92 10.64
CA HIS A 48 5.58 -35.73 11.46
C HIS A 48 4.39 -35.41 12.38
N LEU A 49 3.15 -35.57 11.89
CA LEU A 49 1.94 -35.39 12.70
C LEU A 49 1.76 -36.47 13.77
N LEU A 50 2.05 -37.73 13.46
CA LEU A 50 2.02 -38.82 14.45
C LEU A 50 3.09 -38.62 15.54
N LYS A 51 4.26 -38.12 15.14
CA LYS A 51 5.34 -37.79 16.08
C LYS A 51 4.96 -36.61 16.96
N LEU A 52 4.33 -35.57 16.40
CA LEU A 52 3.79 -34.44 17.16
C LEU A 52 2.69 -34.86 18.15
N TYR A 53 1.82 -35.80 17.75
CA TYR A 53 0.81 -36.36 18.65
C TYR A 53 1.43 -37.16 19.79
N SER A 54 2.55 -37.85 19.53
CA SER A 54 3.27 -38.65 20.52
C SER A 54 4.13 -37.79 21.46
N ASP A 55 4.77 -36.74 20.93
CA ASP A 55 5.58 -35.78 21.66
C ASP A 55 5.17 -34.34 21.28
N ARG A 56 4.53 -33.65 22.23
CA ARG A 56 4.05 -32.28 22.04
C ARG A 56 5.16 -31.24 21.87
N HIS A 57 6.42 -31.58 22.21
CA HIS A 57 7.57 -30.71 22.03
C HIS A 57 8.31 -30.96 20.71
N TYR A 58 7.77 -31.84 19.86
CA TYR A 58 8.36 -32.12 18.56
C TYR A 58 8.41 -30.88 17.68
N GLY A 59 9.60 -30.52 17.18
CA GLY A 59 9.81 -29.28 16.46
C GLY A 59 9.00 -29.19 15.16
N LEU A 60 8.13 -28.17 15.05
CA LEU A 60 7.26 -27.93 13.88
C LEU A 60 8.00 -27.57 12.60
N GLN A 61 9.31 -27.30 12.66
CA GLN A 61 10.07 -26.85 11.50
C GLN A 61 10.04 -27.87 10.35
N GLN A 62 10.32 -29.13 10.67
CA GLN A 62 10.38 -30.19 9.66
C GLN A 62 8.98 -30.50 9.11
N LEU A 63 7.98 -30.40 9.98
CA LEU A 63 6.58 -30.64 9.66
C LEU A 63 6.01 -29.59 8.68
N LEU A 64 6.45 -28.33 8.79
CA LEU A 64 5.97 -27.22 7.96
C LEU A 64 6.87 -26.94 6.73
N GLU A 65 7.90 -27.76 6.50
CA GLU A 65 8.72 -27.65 5.30
C GLU A 65 7.93 -28.18 4.09
N PRO A 66 7.89 -27.45 2.95
CA PRO A 66 7.17 -27.90 1.74
C PRO A 66 7.54 -29.31 1.28
N LEU A 67 8.81 -29.69 1.47
CA LEU A 67 9.35 -31.00 1.12
C LEU A 67 8.71 -32.18 1.88
N ALA A 68 8.00 -31.95 2.98
CA ALA A 68 7.25 -33.01 3.65
C ALA A 68 6.03 -33.49 2.84
N VAL A 69 5.64 -32.74 1.81
CA VAL A 69 4.38 -32.91 1.07
C VAL A 69 4.63 -32.95 -0.43
N THR A 70 5.39 -31.99 -0.94
CA THR A 70 5.59 -31.75 -2.38
C THR A 70 7.07 -31.68 -2.72
N TRP A 71 7.43 -32.09 -3.94
CA TRP A 71 8.79 -31.92 -4.46
C TRP A 71 9.13 -30.44 -4.71
N GLU A 72 8.12 -29.58 -4.84
CA GLU A 72 8.26 -28.14 -5.00
C GLU A 72 8.68 -27.46 -3.69
N ARG A 73 9.92 -26.97 -3.64
CA ARG A 73 10.51 -26.31 -2.45
C ARG A 73 9.87 -24.96 -2.11
N LEU A 74 9.04 -24.43 -2.99
CA LEU A 74 8.42 -23.11 -2.87
C LEU A 74 6.90 -23.20 -2.65
N ASP A 75 6.32 -24.40 -2.58
CA ASP A 75 4.88 -24.55 -2.35
C ASP A 75 4.56 -24.50 -0.85
N TYR A 76 4.31 -23.30 -0.34
CA TYR A 76 3.99 -23.09 1.07
C TYR A 76 2.49 -23.13 1.38
N ARG A 77 1.63 -23.46 0.40
CA ARG A 77 0.16 -23.50 0.54
C ARG A 77 -0.27 -24.39 1.69
N LEU A 78 0.13 -25.67 1.66
CA LEU A 78 -0.30 -26.62 2.69
C LEU A 78 0.37 -26.33 4.03
N SER A 79 1.66 -25.98 4.02
CA SER A 79 2.39 -25.58 5.22
C SER A 79 1.72 -24.42 5.96
N TRP A 80 1.25 -23.41 5.22
CA TRP A 80 0.59 -22.25 5.80
C TRP A 80 -0.77 -22.62 6.44
N HIS A 81 -1.60 -23.39 5.72
CA HIS A 81 -2.89 -23.83 6.26
C HIS A 81 -2.73 -24.76 7.46
N LEU A 82 -1.74 -25.65 7.42
CA LEU A 82 -1.44 -26.54 8.53
C LEU A 82 -0.98 -25.77 9.76
N TRP A 83 -0.14 -24.76 9.59
CA TRP A 83 0.24 -23.87 10.68
C TRP A 83 -0.98 -23.20 11.33
N GLY A 84 -1.95 -22.73 10.53
CA GLY A 84 -3.20 -22.18 11.06
C GLY A 84 -3.99 -23.16 11.92
N VAL A 85 -4.10 -24.43 11.49
CA VAL A 85 -4.75 -25.49 12.27
C VAL A 85 -3.98 -25.80 13.56
N LEU A 86 -2.64 -25.91 13.48
CA LEU A 86 -1.80 -26.17 14.64
C LEU A 86 -1.89 -25.03 15.68
N GLN A 87 -1.94 -23.79 15.22
CA GLN A 87 -2.14 -22.63 16.08
C GLN A 87 -3.51 -22.67 16.78
N ALA A 88 -4.57 -23.07 16.08
CA ALA A 88 -5.90 -23.28 16.66
C ALA A 88 -5.92 -24.41 17.70
N LEU A 89 -5.05 -25.42 17.54
CA LEU A 89 -4.83 -26.50 18.52
C LEU A 89 -3.85 -26.11 19.65
N HIS A 90 -3.50 -24.83 19.76
CA HIS A 90 -2.60 -24.25 20.78
C HIS A 90 -1.13 -24.68 20.70
N TYR A 91 -0.64 -25.09 19.53
CA TYR A 91 0.80 -25.25 19.30
C TYR A 91 1.44 -23.90 18.97
N THR A 92 2.29 -23.39 19.86
CA THR A 92 2.90 -22.04 19.75
C THR A 92 4.42 -22.04 19.65
N HIS A 93 5.05 -23.21 19.61
CA HIS A 93 6.50 -23.36 19.71
C HIS A 93 7.25 -23.17 18.38
N LEU A 94 6.59 -22.59 17.36
CA LEU A 94 7.25 -22.11 16.15
C LEU A 94 7.79 -20.70 16.40
N SER A 95 9.08 -20.46 16.13
CA SER A 95 9.68 -19.15 16.34
C SER A 95 9.08 -18.08 15.41
N ALA A 96 8.94 -16.85 15.93
CA ALA A 96 8.45 -15.68 15.17
C ALA A 96 9.10 -15.49 13.78
N PRO A 97 10.43 -15.57 13.60
CA PRO A 97 11.04 -15.43 12.27
C PRO A 97 10.60 -16.52 11.29
N ARG A 98 10.30 -17.73 11.78
CA ARG A 98 9.83 -18.83 10.92
C ARG A 98 8.36 -18.68 10.56
N GLN A 99 7.54 -18.20 11.49
CA GLN A 99 6.18 -17.78 11.17
C GLN A 99 6.22 -16.71 10.07
N GLY A 100 7.04 -15.67 10.25
CA GLY A 100 7.24 -14.62 9.25
C GLY A 100 7.65 -15.17 7.88
N LEU A 101 8.59 -16.12 7.84
CA LEU A 101 8.98 -16.79 6.60
C LEU A 101 7.80 -17.52 5.94
N LEU A 102 7.02 -18.32 6.68
CA LEU A 102 5.85 -19.02 6.13
C LEU A 102 4.84 -18.04 5.53
N HIS A 103 4.52 -16.95 6.25
CA HIS A 103 3.62 -15.92 5.76
C HIS A 103 4.17 -15.22 4.50
N ALA A 104 5.45 -14.82 4.53
CA ALA A 104 6.08 -14.11 3.41
C ALA A 104 6.23 -15.00 2.17
N SER A 105 6.64 -16.26 2.34
CA SER A 105 6.79 -17.21 1.23
C SER A 105 5.46 -17.53 0.57
N TYR A 106 4.39 -17.74 1.35
CA TYR A 106 3.08 -17.97 0.76
C TYR A 106 2.49 -16.71 0.13
N ALA A 107 2.70 -15.53 0.74
CA ALA A 107 2.31 -14.25 0.14
C ALA A 107 3.02 -14.01 -1.21
N ALA A 108 4.32 -14.30 -1.30
CA ALA A 108 5.09 -14.19 -2.55
C ALA A 108 4.60 -15.18 -3.63
N GLN A 109 4.15 -16.38 -3.24
CA GLN A 109 3.55 -17.35 -4.15
C GLN A 109 2.19 -16.87 -4.70
N LEU A 110 1.40 -16.18 -3.88
CA LEU A 110 0.13 -15.57 -4.32
C LEU A 110 0.36 -14.35 -5.19
N GLU A 111 1.38 -13.55 -4.87
CA GLU A 111 1.81 -12.41 -5.67
C GLU A 111 2.23 -12.84 -7.08
N SER A 112 3.07 -13.88 -7.20
CA SER A 112 3.54 -14.39 -8.50
C SER A 112 2.41 -14.98 -9.34
N ALA A 113 1.35 -15.49 -8.69
CA ALA A 113 0.11 -15.92 -9.35
C ALA A 113 -0.83 -14.76 -9.73
N GLY A 114 -0.46 -13.50 -9.45
CA GLY A 114 -1.28 -12.31 -9.72
C GLY A 114 -2.40 -12.03 -8.71
N LEU A 115 -2.46 -12.81 -7.62
CA LEU A 115 -3.44 -12.72 -6.54
C LEU A 115 -2.92 -11.87 -5.37
N TRP A 116 -2.39 -10.69 -5.67
CA TRP A 116 -1.77 -9.80 -4.67
C TRP A 116 -2.73 -9.39 -3.54
N HIS A 117 -4.04 -9.27 -3.80
CA HIS A 117 -5.04 -8.94 -2.78
C HIS A 117 -5.18 -10.06 -1.73
N MET A 118 -4.99 -11.33 -2.13
CA MET A 118 -4.91 -12.46 -1.21
C MET A 118 -3.56 -12.50 -0.49
N ALA A 119 -2.47 -12.11 -1.16
CA ALA A 119 -1.17 -11.97 -0.50
C ALA A 119 -1.24 -10.98 0.67
N VAL A 120 -1.96 -9.85 0.51
CA VAL A 120 -2.22 -8.90 1.60
C VAL A 120 -2.94 -9.57 2.79
N PHE A 121 -3.94 -10.40 2.54
CA PHE A 121 -4.60 -11.18 3.60
C PHE A 121 -3.60 -12.06 4.38
N ILE A 122 -2.69 -12.74 3.68
CA ILE A 122 -1.66 -13.56 4.34
C ILE A 122 -0.70 -12.70 5.17
N LEU A 123 -0.27 -11.55 4.66
CA LEU A 123 0.65 -10.65 5.35
C LEU A 123 0.06 -10.00 6.61
N LEU A 124 -1.27 -9.86 6.69
CA LEU A 124 -1.95 -9.37 7.90
C LEU A 124 -1.73 -10.28 9.12
N HIS A 125 -1.38 -11.55 8.90
CA HIS A 125 -1.10 -12.52 9.97
C HIS A 125 0.32 -12.38 10.55
N ILE A 126 1.18 -11.54 9.96
CA ILE A 126 2.53 -11.29 10.50
C ILE A 126 2.43 -10.42 11.76
N PRO A 127 2.94 -10.84 12.92
CA PRO A 127 2.75 -10.11 14.18
C PRO A 127 3.42 -8.73 14.20
N ASP A 128 4.69 -8.64 13.79
CA ASP A 128 5.51 -7.44 14.02
C ASP A 128 5.68 -6.50 12.81
N GLN A 129 5.49 -7.02 11.59
CA GLN A 129 5.77 -6.29 10.34
C GLN A 129 4.57 -6.18 9.40
N ARG A 130 3.35 -6.48 9.88
CA ARG A 130 2.11 -6.44 9.07
C ARG A 130 1.92 -5.12 8.33
N GLU A 131 2.05 -4.00 9.03
CA GLU A 131 1.75 -2.68 8.46
C GLU A 131 2.71 -2.35 7.32
N ARG A 132 4.01 -2.56 7.55
CA ARG A 132 5.04 -2.34 6.55
C ARG A 132 4.83 -3.25 5.33
N ALA A 133 4.64 -4.54 5.56
CA ALA A 133 4.49 -5.52 4.49
C ALA A 133 3.24 -5.24 3.63
N VAL A 134 2.11 -4.89 4.26
CA VAL A 134 0.88 -4.52 3.54
C VAL A 134 1.08 -3.24 2.73
N ARG A 135 1.65 -2.19 3.32
CA ARG A 135 1.91 -0.93 2.60
C ARG A 135 2.83 -1.12 1.40
N GLU A 136 3.89 -1.92 1.54
CA GLU A 136 4.81 -2.24 0.44
C GLU A 136 4.10 -2.99 -0.69
N MET A 137 3.27 -3.99 -0.37
CA MET A 137 2.47 -4.71 -1.37
C MET A 137 1.47 -3.81 -2.09
N LEU A 138 0.78 -2.92 -1.37
CA LEU A 138 -0.14 -1.96 -1.97
C LEU A 138 0.60 -1.00 -2.90
N ALA A 139 1.76 -0.48 -2.49
CA ALA A 139 2.56 0.45 -3.29
C ALA A 139 3.09 -0.15 -4.60
N LEU A 140 3.26 -1.48 -4.65
CA LEU A 140 3.71 -2.19 -5.85
C LEU A 140 2.54 -2.50 -6.81
N HIS A 141 1.41 -2.97 -6.28
CA HIS A 141 0.36 -3.59 -7.10
C HIS A 141 -0.88 -2.74 -7.33
N CYS A 142 -1.11 -1.70 -6.51
CA CYS A 142 -2.29 -0.85 -6.66
C CYS A 142 -2.22 -0.10 -8.00
N PRO A 143 -3.19 -0.28 -8.92
CA PRO A 143 -3.20 0.40 -10.20
C PRO A 143 -3.67 1.84 -10.04
N LEU A 144 -3.19 2.73 -10.91
CA LEU A 144 -3.70 4.11 -11.02
C LEU A 144 -5.05 4.16 -11.72
N GLN A 145 -5.24 3.30 -12.73
CA GLN A 145 -6.49 3.23 -13.47
C GLN A 145 -7.52 2.37 -12.73
N GLU A 146 -8.73 2.91 -12.60
CA GLU A 146 -9.86 2.22 -12.02
C GLU A 146 -10.49 1.32 -13.10
N THR A 147 -10.20 0.02 -13.01
CA THR A 147 -10.87 -1.05 -13.77
C THR A 147 -11.87 -1.76 -12.85
N GLU A 148 -12.84 -2.47 -13.42
CA GLU A 148 -13.81 -3.23 -12.62
C GLU A 148 -13.11 -4.22 -11.66
N ASP A 149 -12.03 -4.86 -12.12
CA ASP A 149 -11.21 -5.75 -11.31
C ASP A 149 -10.47 -5.01 -10.19
N SER A 150 -9.94 -3.81 -10.44
CA SER A 150 -9.23 -3.07 -9.40
C SER A 150 -10.18 -2.54 -8.33
N VAL A 151 -11.36 -2.05 -8.72
CA VAL A 151 -12.41 -1.63 -7.79
C VAL A 151 -12.89 -2.81 -6.95
N ARG A 152 -13.12 -3.98 -7.57
CA ARG A 152 -13.52 -5.19 -6.84
C ARG A 152 -12.46 -5.60 -5.80
N ARG A 153 -11.18 -5.56 -6.18
CA ARG A 153 -10.06 -5.87 -5.27
C ARG A 153 -9.97 -4.83 -4.15
N GLU A 154 -10.10 -3.55 -4.46
CA GLU A 154 -10.08 -2.49 -3.45
C GLU A 154 -11.22 -2.62 -2.44
N ARG A 155 -12.45 -2.90 -2.89
CA ARG A 155 -13.58 -3.20 -1.98
C ARG A 155 -13.30 -4.39 -1.08
N PHE A 156 -12.70 -5.45 -1.61
CA PHE A 156 -12.30 -6.60 -0.78
C PHE A 156 -11.32 -6.17 0.33
N LEU A 157 -10.35 -5.30 0.03
CA LEU A 157 -9.38 -4.82 1.02
C LEU A 157 -10.04 -3.91 2.08
N THR A 158 -10.94 -3.02 1.68
CA THR A 158 -11.56 -2.04 2.59
C THR A 158 -12.73 -2.63 3.38
N GLU A 159 -13.60 -3.40 2.75
CA GLU A 159 -14.83 -3.93 3.35
C GLU A 159 -14.58 -5.25 4.12
N GLN A 160 -13.77 -6.17 3.56
CA GLN A 160 -13.54 -7.48 4.18
C GLN A 160 -12.30 -7.50 5.08
N LEU A 161 -11.18 -6.96 4.59
CA LEU A 161 -9.92 -6.92 5.36
C LEU A 161 -9.80 -5.70 6.28
N LEU A 162 -10.72 -4.74 6.17
CA LEU A 162 -10.75 -3.51 6.98
C LEU A 162 -9.46 -2.69 6.88
N ILE A 163 -8.82 -2.73 5.71
CA ILE A 163 -7.61 -1.95 5.44
C ILE A 163 -8.00 -0.48 5.28
N PRO A 164 -7.30 0.46 5.95
CA PRO A 164 -7.61 1.87 5.81
C PRO A 164 -7.46 2.38 4.38
N GLU A 165 -8.48 3.04 3.84
CA GLU A 165 -8.48 3.63 2.49
C GLU A 165 -7.30 4.58 2.26
N ARG A 166 -6.88 5.28 3.32
CA ARG A 166 -5.68 6.13 3.35
C ARG A 166 -4.43 5.42 2.80
N TRP A 167 -4.23 4.13 3.10
CA TRP A 167 -3.06 3.37 2.62
C TRP A 167 -3.15 3.06 1.13
N ILE A 168 -4.36 2.83 0.62
CA ILE A 168 -4.59 2.60 -0.82
C ILE A 168 -4.29 3.89 -1.59
N HIS A 169 -4.80 5.03 -1.10
CA HIS A 169 -4.51 6.32 -1.71
C HIS A 169 -3.03 6.73 -1.59
N GLU A 170 -2.36 6.40 -0.48
CA GLU A 170 -0.91 6.60 -0.33
C GLU A 170 -0.11 5.79 -1.38
N ALA A 171 -0.50 4.53 -1.61
CA ALA A 171 0.09 3.69 -2.64
C ALA A 171 -0.14 4.26 -4.05
N LYS A 172 -1.37 4.66 -4.38
CA LYS A 172 -1.70 5.30 -5.66
C LYS A 172 -0.92 6.61 -5.86
N ALA A 173 -0.81 7.45 -4.84
CA ALA A 173 -0.01 8.68 -4.91
C ALA A 173 1.47 8.39 -5.20
N THR A 174 2.05 7.37 -4.55
CA THR A 174 3.44 6.95 -4.78
C THR A 174 3.64 6.45 -6.21
N ARG A 175 2.66 5.74 -6.76
CA ARG A 175 2.71 5.27 -8.16
C ARG A 175 2.57 6.42 -9.16
N ALA A 176 1.63 7.33 -8.95
CA ALA A 176 1.45 8.52 -9.80
C ALA A 176 2.72 9.38 -9.84
N HIS A 177 3.43 9.47 -8.71
CA HIS A 177 4.73 10.14 -8.66
C HIS A 177 5.78 9.49 -9.58
N ARG A 178 5.84 8.15 -9.59
CA ARG A 178 6.78 7.39 -10.46
C ARG A 178 6.42 7.53 -11.94
N ASP A 179 5.12 7.55 -12.25
CA ASP A 179 4.62 7.67 -13.61
C ASP A 179 4.67 9.13 -14.13
N GLY A 180 4.97 10.09 -13.26
CA GLY A 180 5.10 11.51 -13.60
C GLY A 180 3.78 12.26 -13.69
N ASP A 181 2.66 11.62 -13.35
CA ASP A 181 1.33 12.23 -13.33
C ASP A 181 1.11 12.99 -12.02
N ARG A 182 1.42 14.29 -12.07
CA ARG A 182 1.32 15.19 -10.92
C ARG A 182 -0.13 15.46 -10.52
N HIS A 183 -1.09 15.38 -11.44
CA HIS A 183 -2.51 15.63 -11.14
C HIS A 183 -3.08 14.48 -10.31
N GLN A 184 -2.88 13.25 -10.76
CA GLN A 184 -3.31 12.06 -10.01
C GLN A 184 -2.55 11.95 -8.68
N GLN A 185 -1.27 12.33 -8.65
CA GLN A 185 -0.51 12.39 -7.40
C GLN A 185 -1.16 13.36 -6.40
N ALA A 186 -1.52 14.58 -6.82
CA ALA A 186 -2.18 15.56 -5.96
C ALA A 186 -3.53 15.06 -5.44
N LEU A 187 -4.37 14.48 -6.31
CA LEU A 187 -5.67 13.93 -5.98
C LEU A 187 -5.57 12.83 -4.91
N HIS A 188 -4.66 11.88 -5.11
CA HIS A 188 -4.49 10.78 -4.17
C HIS A 188 -3.83 11.21 -2.85
N LEU A 189 -2.91 12.18 -2.86
CA LEU A 189 -2.38 12.77 -1.62
C LEU A 189 -3.46 13.50 -0.82
N TYR A 190 -4.37 14.21 -1.49
CA TYR A 190 -5.53 14.85 -0.87
C TYR A 190 -6.43 13.81 -0.20
N ARG A 191 -6.81 12.74 -0.92
CA ARG A 191 -7.64 11.64 -0.36
C ARG A 191 -6.95 10.87 0.77
N ALA A 192 -5.62 10.71 0.70
CA ALA A 192 -4.82 10.09 1.75
C ALA A 192 -4.61 10.99 2.99
N ARG A 193 -5.10 12.23 2.96
CA ARG A 193 -4.97 13.25 4.03
C ARG A 193 -3.52 13.71 4.28
N TYR A 194 -2.65 13.62 3.28
CA TYR A 194 -1.29 14.16 3.35
C TYR A 194 -1.27 15.63 2.90
N TRP A 195 -1.89 16.51 3.69
CA TRP A 195 -2.13 17.91 3.34
C TRP A 195 -0.87 18.69 2.98
N ASN A 196 0.19 18.56 3.80
CA ASN A 196 1.46 19.26 3.57
C ASN A 196 2.14 18.84 2.26
N GLN A 197 2.10 17.55 1.93
CA GLN A 197 2.70 17.05 0.70
C GLN A 197 1.87 17.46 -0.53
N CYS A 198 0.54 17.38 -0.41
CA CYS A 198 -0.39 17.84 -1.43
C CYS A 198 -0.21 19.35 -1.71
N HIS A 199 -0.23 20.18 -0.66
CA HIS A 199 -0.02 21.64 -0.78
C HIS A 199 1.31 21.98 -1.43
N ARG A 200 2.41 21.39 -0.98
CA ARG A 200 3.74 21.62 -1.58
C ARG A 200 3.76 21.29 -3.08
N LEU A 201 3.16 20.17 -3.46
CA LEU A 201 3.10 19.74 -4.85
C LEU A 201 2.22 20.67 -5.69
N LEU A 202 1.07 21.10 -5.14
CA LEU A 202 0.18 22.06 -5.77
C LEU A 202 0.91 23.37 -6.05
N ILE A 203 1.53 23.98 -5.04
CA ILE A 203 2.20 25.28 -5.18
C ILE A 203 3.42 25.21 -6.10
N GLN A 204 4.19 24.13 -6.07
CA GLN A 204 5.43 24.02 -6.85
C GLN A 204 5.20 23.68 -8.32
N HIS A 205 4.11 22.98 -8.65
CA HIS A 205 3.96 22.40 -9.98
C HIS A 205 2.58 22.65 -10.59
N LEU A 206 1.49 22.38 -9.87
CA LEU A 206 0.15 22.51 -10.47
C LEU A 206 -0.35 23.94 -10.53
N ALA A 207 0.00 24.80 -9.57
CA ALA A 207 -0.62 26.12 -9.45
C ALA A 207 -0.29 26.98 -10.67
N SER A 208 0.99 27.05 -11.08
CA SER A 208 1.40 27.79 -12.27
C SER A 208 0.87 27.16 -13.56
N ASP A 209 0.83 25.83 -13.67
CA ASP A 209 0.26 25.14 -14.83
C ASP A 209 -1.26 25.38 -14.96
N CYS A 210 -2.01 25.38 -13.86
CA CYS A 210 -3.46 25.63 -13.88
C CYS A 210 -3.78 27.08 -14.23
N ILE A 211 -2.98 28.05 -13.78
CA ILE A 211 -3.15 29.47 -14.13
C ILE A 211 -2.85 29.71 -15.61
N ILE A 212 -1.78 29.12 -16.15
CA ILE A 212 -1.43 29.29 -17.57
C ILE A 212 -2.49 28.67 -18.48
N ASN A 213 -3.10 27.57 -18.05
CA ASN A 213 -4.13 26.85 -18.82
C ASN A 213 -5.57 27.32 -18.49
N ASP A 214 -5.75 28.39 -17.71
CA ASP A 214 -7.04 28.90 -17.22
C ASP A 214 -7.94 27.86 -16.51
N ASN A 215 -7.37 26.76 -16.02
CA ASN A 215 -8.11 25.72 -15.30
C ASN A 215 -8.24 26.07 -13.80
N HIS A 216 -8.90 27.19 -13.53
CA HIS A 216 -9.05 27.74 -12.19
C HIS A 216 -10.02 26.94 -11.31
N ASP A 217 -11.01 26.27 -11.92
CA ASP A 217 -12.00 25.47 -11.19
C ASP A 217 -11.39 24.24 -10.52
N TYR A 218 -10.56 23.49 -11.25
CA TYR A 218 -9.84 22.34 -10.70
C TYR A 218 -8.97 22.74 -9.51
N LEU A 219 -8.21 23.83 -9.63
CA LEU A 219 -7.35 24.31 -8.55
C LEU A 219 -8.16 24.81 -7.35
N LEU A 220 -9.32 25.42 -7.59
CA LEU A 220 -10.23 25.91 -6.56
C LEU A 220 -10.81 24.78 -5.71
N GLU A 221 -11.27 23.68 -6.31
CA GLU A 221 -11.79 22.51 -5.56
C GLU A 221 -10.75 21.98 -4.56
N PHE A 222 -9.49 21.84 -4.99
CA PHE A 222 -8.40 21.42 -4.10
C PHE A 222 -8.11 22.44 -3.01
N LEU A 223 -8.03 23.72 -3.36
CA LEU A 223 -7.68 24.77 -2.42
C LEU A 223 -8.80 25.02 -1.41
N GLU A 224 -10.07 24.93 -1.80
CA GLU A 224 -11.21 25.03 -0.87
C GLU A 224 -11.28 23.84 0.08
N GLY A 225 -11.01 22.63 -0.43
CA GLY A 225 -10.89 21.43 0.40
C GLY A 225 -9.74 21.53 1.41
N LEU A 226 -8.64 22.20 1.05
CA LEU A 226 -7.51 22.46 1.96
C LEU A 226 -7.74 23.67 2.87
N ALA A 227 -8.61 24.60 2.48
CA ALA A 227 -8.97 25.83 3.19
C ALA A 227 -9.83 25.58 4.44
N LEU A 228 -10.27 24.33 4.67
CA LEU A 228 -11.00 23.97 5.88
C LEU A 228 -10.11 24.26 7.11
N PRO A 229 -10.68 24.86 8.17
CA PRO A 229 -9.92 25.34 9.33
C PRO A 229 -9.16 24.21 10.04
N GLU A 230 -9.68 22.98 9.99
CA GLU A 230 -9.02 21.78 10.53
C GLU A 230 -7.72 21.42 9.76
N HIS A 231 -7.63 21.79 8.49
CA HIS A 231 -6.52 21.42 7.60
C HIS A 231 -5.50 22.55 7.49
N CYS A 232 -5.96 23.80 7.34
CA CYS A 232 -5.09 24.99 7.27
C CYS A 232 -4.13 25.10 8.45
N ALA A 233 -4.60 24.83 9.67
CA ALA A 233 -3.77 24.87 10.88
C ALA A 233 -2.62 23.85 10.87
N THR A 234 -2.76 22.77 10.08
CA THR A 234 -1.76 21.71 9.95
C THR A 234 -0.81 21.96 8.77
N ILE A 235 -1.18 22.85 7.84
CA ILE A 235 -0.42 23.12 6.62
C ILE A 235 0.62 24.20 6.88
N GLN A 236 1.88 23.89 6.60
CA GLN A 236 2.97 24.85 6.69
C GLN A 236 2.85 25.92 5.60
N ASP A 237 3.02 27.18 5.98
CA ASP A 237 3.03 28.34 5.07
C ASP A 237 1.74 28.49 4.22
N TRP A 238 0.60 28.04 4.75
CA TRP A 238 -0.69 28.16 4.06
C TRP A 238 -1.01 29.61 3.72
N ASP A 239 -0.90 30.52 4.69
CA ASP A 239 -1.26 31.94 4.51
C ASP A 239 -0.37 32.67 3.50
N THR A 240 0.89 32.24 3.40
CA THR A 240 1.92 32.84 2.54
C THR A 240 1.80 32.36 1.09
N ALA A 241 1.34 31.14 0.86
CA ALA A 241 1.25 30.56 -0.48
C ALA A 241 -0.18 30.12 -0.83
N GLY A 242 -0.72 29.11 -0.15
CA GLY A 242 -2.01 28.50 -0.49
C GLY A 242 -3.17 29.50 -0.48
N GLY A 243 -3.25 30.31 0.57
CA GLY A 243 -4.22 31.39 0.71
C GLY A 243 -4.11 32.42 -0.41
N VAL A 244 -2.90 32.79 -0.85
CA VAL A 244 -2.70 33.76 -1.95
C VAL A 244 -3.25 33.24 -3.28
N TYR A 245 -3.07 31.95 -3.57
CA TYR A 245 -3.65 31.35 -4.78
C TYR A 245 -5.18 31.27 -4.71
N LEU A 246 -5.72 30.92 -3.54
CA LEU A 246 -7.16 30.84 -3.33
C LEU A 246 -7.83 32.21 -3.41
N ASP A 247 -7.25 33.22 -2.76
CA ASP A 247 -7.70 34.61 -2.80
C ASP A 247 -7.65 35.15 -4.25
N TYR A 248 -6.59 34.85 -4.99
CA TYR A 248 -6.47 35.22 -6.40
C TYR A 248 -7.59 34.61 -7.27
N ILE A 249 -7.87 33.32 -7.13
CA ILE A 249 -8.92 32.66 -7.92
C ILE A 249 -10.29 33.21 -7.57
N ARG A 250 -10.56 33.48 -6.28
CA ARG A 250 -11.81 34.11 -5.85
C ARG A 250 -11.99 35.49 -6.48
N VAL A 251 -10.94 36.32 -6.48
CA VAL A 251 -10.98 37.64 -7.12
C VAL A 251 -11.27 37.54 -8.62
N ILE A 252 -10.64 36.60 -9.34
CA ILE A 252 -10.94 36.40 -10.76
C ILE A 252 -12.41 36.01 -10.96
N LYS A 253 -12.93 35.06 -10.18
CA LYS A 253 -14.33 34.62 -10.31
C LYS A 253 -15.31 35.76 -10.02
N THR A 254 -15.09 36.51 -8.94
CA THR A 254 -15.92 37.68 -8.63
C THR A 254 -15.84 38.77 -9.71
N LEU A 255 -14.67 38.97 -10.34
CA LEU A 255 -14.54 39.90 -11.47
C LEU A 255 -15.33 39.42 -12.69
N GLN A 256 -15.34 38.12 -12.97
CA GLN A 256 -16.15 37.53 -14.05
C GLN A 256 -17.65 37.67 -13.77
N ASP A 257 -18.08 37.46 -12.52
CA ASP A 257 -19.48 37.59 -12.11
C ASP A 257 -19.96 39.04 -12.20
N ILE A 258 -19.12 40.00 -11.80
CA ILE A 258 -19.42 41.43 -11.88
C ILE A 258 -19.45 41.94 -13.31
N GLN A 259 -18.60 41.44 -14.21
CA GLN A 259 -18.71 41.78 -15.64
C GLN A 259 -20.05 41.35 -16.26
N GLN A 260 -20.75 40.40 -15.65
CA GLN A 260 -22.08 39.97 -16.08
C GLN A 260 -23.22 40.72 -15.37
N MET A 261 -22.95 41.46 -14.29
CA MET A 261 -23.94 42.23 -13.53
C MET A 261 -23.76 43.74 -13.71
N GLU A 262 -24.78 44.43 -14.24
CA GLU A 262 -24.71 45.86 -14.61
C GLU A 262 -24.60 46.87 -13.42
N ASN A 263 -24.57 46.43 -12.15
CA ASN A 263 -24.55 47.31 -10.97
C ASN A 263 -23.66 46.75 -9.86
N ALA A 264 -22.38 47.16 -9.81
CA ALA A 264 -21.40 46.61 -8.86
C ALA A 264 -20.41 47.63 -8.27
N GLY A 265 -20.77 48.92 -8.17
CA GLY A 265 -19.83 49.96 -7.70
C GLY A 265 -19.20 49.71 -6.32
N TYR A 266 -19.98 49.22 -5.35
CA TYR A 266 -19.51 48.90 -4.00
C TYR A 266 -18.66 47.62 -3.95
N GLU A 267 -19.00 46.62 -4.77
CA GLU A 267 -18.22 45.38 -4.87
C GLU A 267 -16.87 45.62 -5.56
N LEU A 268 -16.81 46.57 -6.51
CA LEU A 268 -15.57 47.00 -7.14
C LEU A 268 -14.58 47.62 -6.16
N GLU A 269 -15.03 48.50 -5.25
CA GLU A 269 -14.16 49.15 -4.26
C GLU A 269 -13.59 48.13 -3.27
N ARG A 270 -14.40 47.14 -2.85
CA ARG A 270 -13.96 46.05 -1.98
C ARG A 270 -12.93 45.16 -2.70
N LEU A 271 -13.19 44.82 -3.96
CA LEU A 271 -12.24 44.09 -4.79
C LEU A 271 -10.94 44.86 -4.98
N TYR A 272 -10.97 46.18 -5.12
CA TYR A 272 -9.75 46.98 -5.25
C TYR A 272 -8.85 46.87 -4.02
N THR A 273 -9.43 46.86 -2.81
CA THR A 273 -8.66 46.63 -1.57
C THR A 273 -8.09 45.20 -1.48
N ASP A 274 -8.86 44.22 -1.94
CA ASP A 274 -8.43 42.82 -1.96
C ASP A 274 -7.33 42.58 -3.01
N VAL A 275 -7.44 43.20 -4.19
CA VAL A 275 -6.46 43.16 -5.28
C VAL A 275 -5.15 43.83 -4.88
N THR A 276 -5.19 45.00 -4.23
CA THR A 276 -3.96 45.68 -3.75
C THR A 276 -3.25 44.88 -2.66
N SER A 277 -4.01 44.29 -1.73
CA SER A 277 -3.49 43.33 -0.75
C SER A 277 -2.88 42.10 -1.42
N LEU A 278 -3.57 41.52 -2.40
CA LEU A 278 -3.12 40.36 -3.18
C LEU A 278 -1.82 40.66 -3.95
N CYS A 279 -1.74 41.81 -4.61
CA CYS A 279 -0.53 42.21 -5.35
C CYS A 279 0.70 42.24 -4.43
N SER A 280 0.57 42.80 -3.22
CA SER A 280 1.66 42.80 -2.24
C SER A 280 2.07 41.40 -1.77
N ARG A 281 1.11 40.47 -1.64
CA ARG A 281 1.36 39.08 -1.23
C ARG A 281 1.90 38.21 -2.36
N ILE A 282 1.49 38.48 -3.61
CA ILE A 282 1.98 37.79 -4.80
C ILE A 282 3.49 38.07 -5.00
N GLU A 283 3.98 39.24 -4.62
CA GLU A 283 5.41 39.57 -4.65
C GLU A 283 6.26 38.73 -3.69
N LEU A 284 5.65 38.24 -2.61
CA LEU A 284 6.31 37.40 -1.61
C LEU A 284 6.30 35.91 -1.96
N LEU A 285 5.63 35.52 -3.06
CA LEU A 285 5.57 34.11 -3.47
C LEU A 285 6.93 33.64 -4.00
N PRO A 286 7.44 32.49 -3.52
CA PRO A 286 8.72 31.96 -3.98
C PRO A 286 8.64 31.53 -5.45
N CYS A 287 9.33 32.25 -6.34
CA CYS A 287 9.44 31.89 -7.76
C CYS A 287 10.55 30.84 -7.91
N ARG A 288 10.19 29.57 -8.13
CA ARG A 288 11.19 28.50 -8.30
C ARG A 288 11.37 28.11 -9.76
N THR A 289 10.35 28.27 -10.59
CA THR A 289 10.38 27.89 -12.00
C THR A 289 10.13 29.08 -12.94
N ALA A 290 10.49 28.93 -14.22
CA ALA A 290 10.17 29.92 -15.26
C ALA A 290 8.65 30.08 -15.46
N LYS A 291 7.89 29.00 -15.27
CA LYS A 291 6.42 29.03 -15.30
C LYS A 291 5.84 29.82 -14.14
N ASP A 292 6.43 29.75 -12.95
CA ASP A 292 5.98 30.57 -11.80
C ASP A 292 6.18 32.06 -12.07
N ARG A 293 7.29 32.44 -12.72
CA ARG A 293 7.53 33.83 -13.15
C ARG A 293 6.52 34.29 -14.21
N LEU A 294 6.20 33.42 -15.17
CA LEU A 294 5.17 33.70 -16.16
C LEU A 294 3.80 33.87 -15.50
N ALA A 295 3.40 32.94 -14.63
CA ALA A 295 2.16 33.01 -13.88
C ALA A 295 2.09 34.30 -13.06
N GLN A 296 3.13 34.66 -12.30
CA GLN A 296 3.18 35.92 -11.54
C GLN A 296 3.04 37.15 -12.44
N SER A 297 3.71 37.19 -13.60
CA SER A 297 3.55 38.29 -14.55
C SER A 297 2.13 38.38 -15.08
N GLY A 298 1.52 37.22 -15.41
CA GLY A 298 0.12 37.11 -15.83
C GLY A 298 -0.85 37.64 -14.78
N LYS A 299 -0.69 37.20 -13.52
CA LYS A 299 -1.48 37.68 -12.37
C LYS A 299 -1.37 39.18 -12.16
N ARG A 300 -0.19 39.76 -12.36
CA ARG A 300 0.03 41.20 -12.25
C ARG A 300 -0.67 41.95 -13.37
N THR A 301 -0.53 41.48 -14.60
CA THR A 301 -1.21 42.11 -15.73
C THR A 301 -2.72 42.08 -15.54
N THR A 302 -3.30 40.94 -15.16
CA THR A 302 -4.75 40.83 -14.92
C THR A 302 -5.21 41.72 -13.76
N ALA A 303 -4.46 41.77 -12.66
CA ALA A 303 -4.74 42.66 -11.53
C ALA A 303 -4.53 44.15 -11.83
N SER A 304 -3.71 44.50 -12.82
CA SER A 304 -3.44 45.91 -13.23
C SER A 304 -4.33 46.43 -14.36
N LEU A 305 -4.93 45.52 -15.12
CA LEU A 305 -5.83 45.81 -16.25
C LEU A 305 -7.31 45.81 -15.86
N SER A 306 -7.64 45.37 -14.63
CA SER A 306 -8.96 45.47 -14.00
C SER A 306 -9.01 46.66 -13.06
#